data_AF-A0ABD7GB20-F1
#
_entry.id   AF-A0ABD7GB20-F1
#
_cell.length_a   1.000
_cell.length_b   1.000
_cell.length_c   1.000
_cell.angle_alpha   90.00
_cell.angle_beta   90.00
_cell.angle_gamma   90.00
#
_symmetry.space_group_name_H-M   'P 1'
#
loop_
_entity.id
_entity.type
_entity.pdbx_description
1 polymer ?
#
loop_
_entity_poly.entity_id
_entity_poly.type
_entity_poly.pdbx_seq_one_letter_code
_entity_poly.pdbx_strand_id
1 'polypeptide(L)'
;MDSIDKPKQTTKQFLIKEFVVFTSQILVFFFVAVLTSRLLSDEKALAELAATKINDGSLKELLLTFSAILFVIGCFTTVQKLTDSELVNELIDEILFELPKTIYFFGSSISGVMLALATFIAFSTTEDNNSTKGHFIITIMFAIMAFFYGATVSYLLKRKTQIAQPKPDKADKPD
;
A
#
# COMPACT_ATOMS: atom_id res chain seq x y z
N MET A 1 13.81 11.48 26.62
CA MET A 1 13.39 12.12 25.37
C MET A 1 11.89 11.92 25.31
N ASP A 2 11.10 12.98 25.48
CA ASP A 2 9.66 12.89 25.68
C ASP A 2 9.01 12.15 24.50
N SER A 3 8.52 10.94 24.76
CA SER A 3 7.57 10.27 23.88
C SER A 3 6.34 11.16 23.87
N ILE A 4 6.20 12.01 22.87
CA ILE A 4 4.94 12.68 22.56
C ILE A 4 3.95 11.54 22.36
N ASP A 5 3.18 11.24 23.39
CA ASP A 5 2.06 10.29 23.38
C ASP A 5 1.07 10.81 22.35
N LYS A 6 1.30 10.46 21.08
CA LYS A 6 0.39 10.80 20.00
C LYS A 6 -0.94 10.14 20.37
N PRO A 7 -2.02 10.92 20.50
CA PRO A 7 -3.30 10.36 20.91
C PRO A 7 -3.66 9.22 19.98
N LYS A 8 -3.95 8.05 20.55
CA LYS A 8 -4.33 6.85 19.81
C LYS A 8 -5.44 7.19 18.82
N GLN A 9 -5.24 6.87 17.55
CA GLN A 9 -6.18 7.26 16.50
C GLN A 9 -7.41 6.35 16.54
N THR A 10 -8.56 6.90 16.15
CA THR A 10 -9.77 6.06 15.93
C THR A 10 -9.62 5.22 14.66
N THR A 11 -10.29 4.07 14.58
CA THR A 11 -10.28 3.22 13.37
C THR A 11 -10.67 3.99 12.11
N LYS A 12 -11.63 4.93 12.23
CA LYS A 12 -12.06 5.78 11.10
C LYS A 12 -10.95 6.74 10.65
N GLN A 13 -10.28 7.40 11.59
CA GLN A 13 -9.14 8.29 11.28
C GLN A 13 -7.98 7.52 10.64
N PHE A 14 -7.69 6.32 11.16
CA PHE A 14 -6.70 5.41 10.58
C PHE A 14 -7.04 5.07 9.12
N LEU A 15 -8.26 4.60 8.85
CA LEU A 15 -8.67 4.20 7.51
C LEU A 15 -8.63 5.37 6.51
N ILE A 16 -9.09 6.55 6.92
CA ILE A 16 -9.04 7.77 6.09
C ILE A 16 -7.59 8.13 5.77
N LYS A 17 -6.69 8.08 6.78
CA LYS A 17 -5.28 8.39 6.58
C LYS A 17 -4.63 7.43 5.58
N GLU A 18 -4.84 6.12 5.77
CA GLU A 18 -4.28 5.10 4.87
C GLU A 18 -4.86 5.27 3.45
N PHE A 19 -6.15 5.58 3.31
CA PHE A 19 -6.79 5.83 2.01
C PHE A 19 -6.19 7.04 1.28
N VAL A 20 -5.97 8.15 1.99
CA VAL A 20 -5.36 9.36 1.42
C VAL A 20 -3.92 9.09 0.99
N VAL A 21 -3.13 8.39 1.83
CA VAL A 21 -1.74 8.03 1.50
C VAL A 21 -1.70 7.14 0.27
N PHE A 22 -2.51 6.08 0.23
CA PHE A 22 -2.55 5.14 -0.88
C PHE A 22 -2.99 5.81 -2.20
N THR A 23 -4.05 6.64 -2.14
CA THR A 23 -4.52 7.40 -3.32
C THR A 23 -3.47 8.39 -3.82
N SER A 24 -2.78 9.08 -2.90
CA SER A 24 -1.68 9.98 -3.27
C SER A 24 -0.56 9.23 -3.98
N GLN A 25 -0.24 8.02 -3.53
CA GLN A 25 0.78 7.18 -4.14
C GLN A 25 0.38 6.69 -5.54
N ILE A 26 -0.90 6.34 -5.75
CA ILE A 26 -1.44 6.04 -7.08
C ILE A 26 -1.23 7.23 -8.03
N LEU A 27 -1.56 8.44 -7.57
CA LEU A 27 -1.38 9.65 -8.37
C LEU A 27 0.08 9.91 -8.72
N VAL A 28 1.00 9.71 -7.77
CA VAL A 28 2.44 9.82 -8.03
C VAL A 28 2.86 8.86 -9.15
N PHE A 29 2.48 7.58 -9.08
CA PHE A 29 2.83 6.61 -10.11
C PHE A 29 2.14 6.87 -11.46
N PHE A 30 0.89 7.36 -11.42
CA PHE A 30 0.21 7.83 -12.62
C PHE A 30 1.00 8.94 -13.31
N PHE A 31 1.44 9.98 -12.57
CA PHE A 31 2.24 11.05 -13.15
C PHE A 31 3.62 10.57 -13.62
N VAL A 32 4.24 9.63 -12.91
CA VAL A 32 5.48 8.98 -13.40
C VAL A 32 5.24 8.32 -14.76
N ALA A 33 4.14 7.60 -14.95
CA ALA A 33 3.80 6.97 -16.22
C ALA A 33 3.50 8.00 -17.32
N VAL A 34 2.75 9.06 -17.00
CA VAL A 34 2.46 10.17 -17.92
C VAL A 34 3.74 10.85 -18.37
N LEU A 35 4.67 11.15 -17.46
CA LEU A 35 5.93 11.82 -17.78
C LEU A 35 6.87 10.91 -18.59
N THR A 36 6.94 9.62 -18.23
CA THR A 36 7.76 8.62 -18.94
C THR A 36 7.31 8.45 -20.40
N SER A 37 6.00 8.51 -20.64
CA SER A 37 5.38 8.40 -21.97
C SER A 37 5.28 9.73 -22.73
N ARG A 38 6.02 10.77 -22.31
CA ARG A 38 5.98 12.12 -22.91
C ARG A 38 4.55 12.67 -22.98
N LEU A 39 3.88 12.72 -21.83
CA LEU A 39 2.48 13.12 -21.69
C LEU A 39 1.52 12.23 -22.48
N LEU A 40 1.68 10.90 -22.37
CA LEU A 40 0.85 9.91 -23.06
C LEU A 40 0.91 9.99 -24.60
N SER A 41 1.98 10.55 -25.16
CA SER A 41 2.17 10.61 -26.62
C SER A 41 2.98 9.42 -27.16
N ASP A 42 3.78 8.78 -26.31
CA ASP A 42 4.60 7.62 -26.65
C ASP A 42 4.00 6.33 -26.09
N GLU A 43 3.20 5.65 -26.93
CA GLU A 43 2.55 4.38 -26.60
C GLU A 43 3.56 3.28 -26.27
N LYS A 44 4.71 3.25 -26.96
CA LYS A 44 5.73 2.21 -26.74
C LYS A 44 6.35 2.35 -25.36
N ALA A 45 6.73 3.57 -24.98
CA ALA A 45 7.26 3.85 -23.66
C ALA A 45 6.24 3.50 -22.55
N LEU A 46 4.95 3.79 -22.78
CA LEU A 46 3.89 3.45 -21.82
C LEU A 46 3.66 1.93 -21.71
N ALA A 47 3.67 1.22 -22.84
CA ALA A 47 3.50 -0.22 -22.90
C ALA A 47 4.70 -0.96 -22.27
N GLU A 48 5.92 -0.49 -22.50
CA GLU A 48 7.13 -1.01 -21.85
C GLU A 48 7.07 -0.81 -20.34
N LEU A 49 6.70 0.40 -19.88
CA LEU A 49 6.53 0.66 -18.45
C LEU A 49 5.46 -0.26 -17.84
N ALA A 50 4.32 -0.42 -18.51
CA ALA A 50 3.26 -1.34 -18.08
C ALA A 50 3.74 -2.79 -18.01
N ALA A 51 4.48 -3.26 -19.02
CA ALA A 51 5.04 -4.60 -19.02
C ALA A 51 5.99 -4.83 -17.82
N THR A 52 6.78 -3.83 -17.42
CA THR A 52 7.65 -3.97 -16.24
C THR A 52 6.89 -4.05 -14.90
N LYS A 53 5.64 -3.57 -14.85
CA LYS A 53 4.84 -3.50 -13.61
C LYS A 53 3.75 -4.56 -13.51
N ILE A 54 3.23 -5.02 -14.64
CA ILE A 54 2.07 -5.94 -14.73
C ILE A 54 2.52 -7.38 -15.03
N ASN A 55 3.77 -7.61 -15.40
CA ASN A 55 4.30 -8.95 -15.67
C ASN A 55 4.45 -9.79 -14.38
N ASP A 56 4.49 -11.12 -14.54
CA ASP A 56 4.66 -12.13 -13.47
C ASP A 56 5.88 -11.86 -12.57
N GLY A 57 6.89 -11.16 -13.10
CA GLY A 57 8.05 -10.69 -12.35
C GLY A 57 7.69 -9.82 -11.14
N SER A 58 6.69 -8.94 -11.25
CA SER A 58 6.33 -8.01 -10.18
C SER A 58 5.67 -8.71 -8.98
N LEU A 59 4.88 -9.76 -9.22
CA LEU A 59 4.31 -10.57 -8.12
C LEU A 59 5.41 -11.39 -7.43
N LYS A 60 6.34 -11.96 -8.21
CA LYS A 60 7.49 -12.67 -7.67
C LYS A 60 8.38 -11.75 -6.83
N GLU A 61 8.66 -10.53 -7.30
CA GLU A 61 9.39 -9.51 -6.57
C GLU A 61 8.71 -9.16 -5.25
N LEU A 62 7.38 -8.99 -5.24
CA LEU A 62 6.61 -8.74 -4.01
C LEU A 62 6.79 -9.88 -2.99
N LEU A 63 6.62 -11.13 -3.41
CA LEU A 63 6.75 -12.30 -2.53
C LEU A 63 8.20 -12.49 -2.01
N LEU A 64 9.20 -12.25 -2.87
CA LEU A 64 10.60 -12.25 -2.47
C LEU A 64 10.90 -11.13 -1.48
N THR A 65 10.31 -9.96 -1.67
CA THR A 65 10.44 -8.83 -0.74
C THR A 65 9.88 -9.17 0.63
N PHE A 66 8.70 -9.81 0.70
CA PHE A 66 8.17 -10.29 1.98
C PHE A 66 9.06 -11.36 2.62
N SER A 67 9.57 -12.29 1.82
CA SER A 67 10.50 -13.32 2.32
C SER A 67 11.76 -12.69 2.90
N ALA A 68 12.30 -11.67 2.24
CA ALA A 68 13.45 -10.91 2.71
C ALA A 68 13.15 -10.15 4.01
N ILE A 69 12.00 -9.47 4.10
CA ILE A 69 11.57 -8.77 5.33
C ILE A 69 11.49 -9.77 6.49
N LEU A 70 10.85 -10.93 6.30
CA LEU A 70 10.74 -11.96 7.34
C LEU A 70 12.10 -12.53 7.74
N PHE A 71 13.00 -12.74 6.77
CA PHE A 71 14.36 -13.18 7.05
C PHE A 71 15.12 -12.17 7.92
N VAL A 72 15.06 -10.88 7.55
CA VAL A 72 15.69 -9.80 8.32
C VAL A 72 15.10 -9.74 9.73
N ILE A 73 13.77 -9.80 9.89
CA ILE A 73 13.12 -9.86 11.21
C ILE A 73 13.64 -11.05 12.03
N GLY A 74 13.81 -12.23 11.41
CA GLY A 74 14.38 -13.41 12.07
C GLY A 74 15.80 -13.18 12.58
N CYS A 75 16.65 -12.52 11.80
CA CYS A 75 17.99 -12.12 12.23
C CYS A 75 17.93 -11.16 13.43
N PHE A 76 17.13 -10.10 13.36
CA PHE A 76 16.98 -9.13 14.45
C PHE A 76 16.39 -9.76 15.71
N THR A 77 15.43 -10.68 15.57
CA THR A 77 14.86 -11.44 16.69
C THR A 77 15.92 -12.31 17.37
N THR A 78 16.83 -12.89 16.60
CA THR A 78 17.96 -13.67 17.16
C THR A 78 18.90 -12.77 17.95
N VAL A 79 19.23 -11.59 17.41
CA VAL A 79 20.04 -10.59 18.13
C VAL A 79 19.34 -10.10 19.40
N GLN A 80 18.03 -9.86 19.34
CA GLN A 80 17.23 -9.44 20.50
C GLN A 80 17.33 -10.48 21.62
N LYS A 81 17.23 -11.78 21.32
CA LYS A 81 17.39 -12.86 22.31
C LYS A 81 18.81 -12.99 22.89
N LEU A 82 19.83 -12.49 22.20
CA LEU A 82 21.22 -12.53 22.66
C LEU A 82 21.61 -11.30 23.47
N THR A 83 20.93 -10.17 23.25
CA THR A 83 21.30 -8.87 23.82
C THR A 83 20.30 -8.32 24.81
N ASP A 84 19.07 -8.84 24.83
CA ASP A 84 17.91 -8.33 25.59
C ASP A 84 17.69 -6.81 25.41
N SER A 85 18.10 -6.26 24.28
CA SER A 85 18.04 -4.83 24.01
C SER A 85 16.63 -4.40 23.55
N GLU A 86 16.04 -3.45 24.26
CA GLU A 86 14.76 -2.82 23.91
C GLU A 86 14.81 -2.09 22.56
N LEU A 87 15.96 -1.48 22.23
CA LEU A 87 16.17 -0.83 20.92
C LEU A 87 16.02 -1.81 19.75
N VAL A 88 16.48 -3.05 19.92
CA VAL A 88 16.35 -4.08 18.87
C VAL A 88 14.88 -4.46 18.69
N ASN A 89 14.09 -4.46 19.77
CA ASN A 89 12.66 -4.70 19.70
C ASN A 89 11.92 -3.59 18.95
N GLU A 90 12.26 -2.31 19.19
CA GLU A 90 11.71 -1.18 18.42
C GLU A 90 12.06 -1.27 16.93
N LEU A 91 13.28 -1.69 16.59
CA LEU A 91 13.70 -1.89 15.20
C LEU A 91 12.92 -3.02 14.52
N ILE A 92 12.63 -4.12 15.23
CA ILE A 92 11.81 -5.21 14.71
C ILE A 92 10.41 -4.69 14.35
N ASP A 93 9.80 -3.90 15.23
CA ASP A 93 8.47 -3.30 14.98
C ASP A 93 8.49 -2.36 13.77
N GLU A 94 9.52 -1.53 13.60
CA GLU A 94 9.65 -0.65 12.43
C GLU A 94 9.83 -1.44 11.13
N ILE A 95 10.65 -2.49 11.13
CA ILE A 95 10.83 -3.38 9.97
C ILE A 95 9.51 -4.09 9.64
N LEU A 96 8.73 -4.49 10.64
CA LEU A 96 7.43 -5.12 10.44
C LEU A 96 6.44 -4.16 9.76
N PHE A 97 6.54 -2.85 10.02
CA PHE A 97 5.76 -1.83 9.32
C PHE A 97 6.16 -1.61 7.85
N GLU A 98 7.25 -2.21 7.36
CA GLU A 98 7.59 -2.21 5.93
C GLU A 98 6.67 -3.14 5.11
N LEU A 99 6.04 -4.16 5.73
CA LEU A 99 5.10 -5.04 5.02
C LEU A 99 3.91 -4.28 4.40
N PRO A 100 3.10 -3.51 5.14
CA PRO A 100 2.00 -2.76 4.55
C PRO A 100 2.48 -1.66 3.60
N LYS A 101 3.62 -1.00 3.88
CA LYS A 101 4.23 0.00 2.98
C LYS A 101 4.57 -0.63 1.63
N THR A 102 5.13 -1.84 1.64
CA THR A 102 5.46 -2.61 0.44
C THR A 102 4.21 -2.99 -0.35
N ILE A 103 3.14 -3.46 0.32
CA ILE A 103 1.85 -3.74 -0.36
C ILE A 103 1.33 -2.49 -1.05
N TYR A 104 1.33 -1.34 -0.36
CA TYR A 104 0.90 -0.08 -0.95
C TYR A 104 1.78 0.36 -2.09
N PHE A 105 3.09 0.20 -1.98
CA PHE A 105 4.02 0.53 -3.06
C PHE A 105 3.74 -0.26 -4.33
N PHE A 106 3.67 -1.59 -4.26
CA PHE A 106 3.40 -2.41 -5.44
C PHE A 106 1.98 -2.19 -5.97
N GLY A 107 0.98 -2.17 -5.07
CA GLY A 107 -0.42 -1.97 -5.43
C GLY A 107 -0.66 -0.63 -6.13
N SER A 108 -0.15 0.47 -5.56
CA SER A 108 -0.29 1.81 -6.14
C SER A 108 0.52 1.98 -7.43
N SER A 109 1.68 1.33 -7.55
CA SER A 109 2.49 1.35 -8.77
C SER A 109 1.74 0.74 -9.95
N ILE A 110 1.16 -0.45 -9.76
CA ILE A 110 0.36 -1.12 -10.78
C ILE A 110 -0.89 -0.30 -11.10
N SER A 111 -1.65 0.12 -10.09
CA SER A 111 -2.85 0.94 -10.29
C SER A 111 -2.57 2.26 -11.02
N GLY A 112 -1.48 2.96 -10.69
CA GLY A 112 -1.12 4.22 -11.32
C GLY A 112 -0.78 4.05 -12.81
N VAL A 113 -0.04 2.99 -13.16
CA VAL A 113 0.29 2.68 -14.56
C VAL A 113 -0.94 2.21 -15.34
N MET A 114 -1.80 1.37 -14.75
CA MET A 114 -3.06 0.96 -15.35
C MET A 114 -4.00 2.14 -15.59
N LEU A 115 -4.03 3.10 -14.67
CA LEU A 115 -4.80 4.34 -14.83
C LEU A 115 -4.26 5.19 -15.99
N ALA A 116 -2.93 5.26 -16.15
CA ALA A 116 -2.31 5.97 -17.27
C ALA A 116 -2.63 5.30 -18.61
N LEU A 117 -2.59 3.97 -18.68
CA LEU A 117 -3.03 3.21 -19.86
C LEU A 117 -4.50 3.44 -20.20
N ALA A 118 -5.39 3.33 -19.21
CA ALA A 118 -6.82 3.56 -19.41
C ALA A 118 -7.08 5.00 -19.92
N THR A 119 -6.33 5.97 -19.40
CA THR A 119 -6.38 7.37 -19.82
C THR A 119 -5.88 7.57 -21.24
N PHE A 120 -4.75 6.93 -21.60
CA PHE A 120 -4.23 6.96 -22.96
C PHE A 120 -5.25 6.41 -23.96
N ILE A 121 -5.81 5.22 -23.69
CA ILE A 121 -6.83 4.59 -24.54
C ILE A 121 -8.05 5.49 -24.69
N ALA A 122 -8.51 6.11 -23.59
CA ALA A 122 -9.63 7.04 -23.61
C ALA A 122 -9.40 8.26 -24.52
N PHE A 123 -8.16 8.73 -24.64
CA PHE A 123 -7.81 9.87 -25.49
C PHE A 123 -7.43 9.48 -26.93
N SER A 124 -6.90 8.27 -27.15
CA SER A 124 -6.40 7.83 -28.44
C SER A 124 -7.44 7.10 -29.31
N THR A 125 -8.46 6.48 -28.69
CA THR A 125 -9.53 5.78 -29.43
C THR A 125 -10.86 6.53 -29.35
N THR A 126 -11.30 7.07 -30.49
CA THR A 126 -12.56 7.84 -30.57
C THR A 126 -13.81 6.95 -30.67
N GLU A 127 -13.67 5.63 -30.88
CA GLU A 127 -14.81 4.80 -31.33
C GLU A 127 -15.27 3.66 -30.39
N ASP A 128 -14.57 3.31 -29.30
CA ASP A 128 -15.01 2.18 -28.45
C ASP A 128 -15.12 2.49 -26.95
N ASN A 129 -16.21 3.18 -26.62
CA ASN A 129 -16.50 3.67 -25.26
C ASN A 129 -16.71 2.53 -24.23
N ASN A 130 -17.00 1.30 -24.67
CA ASN A 130 -17.22 0.16 -23.78
C ASN A 130 -15.90 -0.46 -23.31
N SER A 131 -14.89 -0.56 -24.18
CA SER A 131 -13.58 -1.12 -23.81
C SER A 131 -12.85 -0.22 -22.79
N THR A 132 -12.89 1.10 -23.01
CA THR A 132 -12.28 2.09 -22.10
C THR A 132 -12.86 2.04 -20.69
N LYS A 133 -14.19 1.92 -20.57
CA LYS A 133 -14.87 1.75 -19.28
C LYS A 133 -14.43 0.47 -18.57
N GLY A 134 -14.27 -0.63 -19.31
CA GLY A 134 -13.77 -1.90 -18.78
C GLY A 134 -12.39 -1.76 -18.13
N HIS A 135 -11.43 -1.14 -18.83
CA HIS A 135 -10.08 -0.93 -18.29
C HIS A 135 -10.06 -0.04 -17.04
N PHE A 136 -10.90 1.01 -17.01
CA PHE A 136 -11.01 1.89 -15.86
C PHE A 136 -11.60 1.17 -14.64
N ILE A 137 -12.66 0.36 -14.84
CA ILE A 137 -13.28 -0.44 -13.78
C ILE A 137 -12.28 -1.44 -13.19
N ILE A 138 -11.54 -2.17 -14.05
CA ILE A 138 -10.54 -3.15 -13.59
C ILE A 138 -9.45 -2.45 -12.76
N THR A 139 -9.00 -1.27 -13.19
CA THR A 139 -8.01 -0.46 -12.46
C THR A 139 -8.50 -0.10 -11.06
N ILE A 140 -9.75 0.37 -10.95
CA ILE A 140 -10.37 0.71 -9.66
C ILE A 140 -10.52 -0.54 -8.79
N MET A 141 -11.00 -1.65 -9.33
CA MET A 141 -11.15 -2.90 -8.59
C MET A 141 -9.80 -3.39 -8.03
N PHE A 142 -8.74 -3.33 -8.83
CA PHE A 142 -7.40 -3.70 -8.39
C PHE A 142 -6.90 -2.75 -7.29
N ALA A 143 -7.08 -1.43 -7.45
CA ALA A 143 -6.71 -0.44 -6.44
C ALA A 143 -7.44 -0.69 -5.11
N ILE A 144 -8.74 -0.97 -5.16
CA ILE A 144 -9.56 -1.30 -3.98
C ILE A 144 -9.02 -2.57 -3.29
N MET A 145 -8.74 -3.62 -4.07
CA MET A 145 -8.21 -4.86 -3.53
C MET A 145 -6.86 -4.64 -2.83
N ALA A 146 -5.91 -3.97 -3.50
CA ALA A 146 -4.60 -3.66 -2.93
C ALA A 146 -4.71 -2.78 -1.67
N PHE A 147 -5.62 -1.80 -1.69
CA PHE A 147 -5.90 -0.96 -0.52
C PHE A 147 -6.36 -1.80 0.68
N PHE A 148 -7.34 -2.68 0.50
CA PHE A 148 -7.85 -3.51 1.59
C PHE A 148 -6.81 -4.49 2.13
N TYR A 149 -5.98 -5.09 1.26
CA TYR A 149 -4.88 -5.93 1.72
C TYR A 149 -3.87 -5.15 2.56
N GLY A 150 -3.37 -4.01 2.06
CA GLY A 150 -2.41 -3.20 2.79
C GLY A 150 -3.00 -2.62 4.08
N ALA A 151 -4.26 -2.16 4.04
CA ALA A 151 -4.95 -1.60 5.20
C ALA A 151 -5.21 -2.66 6.28
N THR A 152 -5.58 -3.88 5.90
CA THR A 152 -5.77 -5.00 6.84
C THR A 152 -4.45 -5.33 7.54
N VAL A 153 -3.36 -5.48 6.79
CA VAL A 153 -2.03 -5.76 7.36
C VAL A 153 -1.58 -4.61 8.27
N SER A 154 -1.68 -3.37 7.80
CA SER A 154 -1.35 -2.16 8.55
C SER A 154 -2.16 -2.07 9.86
N TYR A 155 -3.46 -2.35 9.81
CA TYR A 155 -4.33 -2.39 10.97
C TYR A 155 -3.92 -3.48 11.96
N LEU A 156 -3.68 -4.70 11.49
CA LEU A 156 -3.29 -5.82 12.35
C LEU A 156 -1.99 -5.57 13.12
N LEU A 157 -1.04 -4.85 12.50
CA LEU A 157 0.22 -4.46 13.11
C LEU A 157 0.06 -3.27 14.08
N LYS A 158 -0.73 -2.25 13.69
CA LYS A 158 -0.88 -1.01 14.48
C LYS A 158 -1.97 -1.08 15.55
N ARG A 159 -2.87 -2.08 15.53
CA ARG A 159 -4.03 -2.13 16.44
C ARG A 159 -3.68 -2.17 17.93
N LYS A 160 -2.52 -2.71 18.29
CA LYS A 160 -2.10 -2.84 19.70
C LYS A 160 -1.41 -1.58 20.21
N THR A 161 -0.69 -0.88 19.34
CA THR A 161 0.21 0.22 19.71
C THR A 161 -0.38 1.60 19.41
N GLN A 162 -1.08 1.77 18.29
CA GLN A 162 -1.43 3.10 17.76
C GLN A 162 -2.94 3.38 17.60
N ILE A 163 -3.80 2.36 17.71
CA ILE A 163 -5.25 2.49 17.53
C ILE A 163 -5.98 2.40 18.88
N ALA A 164 -6.87 3.36 19.15
CA ALA A 164 -7.68 3.35 20.35
C ALA A 164 -8.74 2.26 20.23
N GLN A 165 -8.73 1.28 21.14
CA GLN A 165 -9.82 0.31 21.20
C GLN A 165 -11.07 0.99 21.75
N PRO A 166 -12.27 0.75 21.17
CA PRO A 166 -13.51 1.19 21.79
C PRO A 166 -13.57 0.59 23.20
N LYS A 167 -13.76 1.44 24.22
CA LYS A 167 -14.05 0.96 25.57
C LYS A 167 -15.34 0.14 25.49
N PRO A 168 -15.40 -1.08 26.06
CA PRO A 168 -16.69 -1.76 26.18
C PRO A 168 -17.62 -0.87 26.99
N ASP A 169 -18.81 -0.59 26.46
CA ASP A 169 -19.85 0.12 27.20
C ASP A 169 -20.02 -0.59 28.54
N LYS A 170 -19.89 0.17 29.63
CA LYS A 170 -20.19 -0.35 30.96
C LYS A 170 -21.64 -0.80 30.91
N ALA A 171 -21.86 -2.12 30.97
CA ALA A 171 -23.17 -2.67 31.24
C ALA A 171 -23.70 -1.98 32.50
N ASP A 172 -24.81 -1.26 32.34
CA ASP A 172 -25.63 -0.76 33.43
C ASP A 172 -25.80 -1.89 34.45
N LYS A 173 -25.24 -1.71 35.65
CA LYS A 173 -25.67 -2.47 36.82
C LYS A 173 -26.89 -1.73 37.37
N PRO A 174 -28.10 -2.30 37.35
CA PRO A 174 -29.15 -1.84 38.23
C PRO A 174 -28.81 -2.28 39.67
N ASP A 175 -28.97 -1.31 40.58
CA ASP A 175 -28.78 -1.42 42.04
C ASP A 175 -29.70 -2.46 42.71
#